data_AF-A0A246NAV1-F1
#
_entry.id   AF-A0A246NAV1-F1
#
_cell.length_a   1.000
_cell.length_b   1.000
_cell.length_c   1.000
_cell.angle_alpha   90.00
_cell.angle_beta   90.00
_cell.angle_gamma   90.00
#
_symmetry.space_group_name_H-M   'P 1'
#
loop_
_entity.id
_entity.type
_entity.pdbx_description
1 polymer ?
#
loop_
_entity_poly.entity_id
_entity_poly.type
_entity_poly.pdbx_seq_one_letter_code
_entity_poly.pdbx_strand_id
1 'polypeptide(L)'
;QAVQPDYVVFDMKGTIDTFRQQTAQSALDKERLAALTKRFGSALDASLSDWQAAHGGVILVKGAVVAGVTDITPAIQADIARQMQATP
;
A
#
# COMPACT_ATOMS: atom_id res chain seq x y z
N GLN A 1 -30.10 6.50 -10.50
CA GLN A 1 -29.43 5.19 -10.40
C GLN A 1 -28.52 5.23 -9.19
N ALA A 2 -28.57 4.24 -8.30
CA ALA A 2 -27.58 4.15 -7.23
C ALA A 2 -26.26 3.70 -7.86
N VAL A 3 -25.23 4.54 -7.80
CA VAL A 3 -23.87 4.16 -8.21
C VAL A 3 -23.41 3.14 -7.18
N GLN A 4 -23.23 1.88 -7.58
CA GLN A 4 -22.60 0.89 -6.71
C GLN A 4 -21.11 1.23 -6.61
N PRO A 5 -20.52 1.22 -5.42
CA PRO A 5 -19.09 1.46 -5.29
C PRO A 5 -18.33 0.34 -6.00
N ASP A 6 -17.33 0.70 -6.81
CA ASP A 6 -16.37 -0.25 -7.33
C ASP A 6 -15.58 -0.84 -6.16
N TYR A 7 -15.71 -2.17 -5.99
CA TYR A 7 -14.88 -2.91 -5.06
C TYR A 7 -13.55 -3.20 -5.75
N VAL A 8 -12.46 -2.96 -5.03
CA VAL A 8 -11.11 -3.28 -5.48
C VAL A 8 -10.39 -4.07 -4.39
N VAL A 9 -9.39 -4.85 -4.76
CA VAL A 9 -8.57 -5.61 -3.79
C VAL A 9 -7.16 -5.06 -3.71
N PHE A 10 -6.64 -5.01 -2.48
CA PHE A 10 -5.27 -4.64 -2.19
C PHE A 10 -4.60 -5.72 -1.33
N ASP A 11 -3.48 -6.26 -1.81
CA ASP A 11 -2.66 -7.20 -1.06
C ASP A 11 -1.77 -6.47 -0.02
N MET A 12 -2.39 -6.12 1.10
CA MET A 12 -1.69 -5.44 2.21
C MET A 12 -0.60 -6.33 2.82
N LYS A 13 -0.89 -7.62 3.03
CA LYS A 13 0.04 -8.54 3.67
C LYS A 13 1.32 -8.69 2.85
N GLY A 14 1.19 -9.01 1.55
CA GLY A 14 2.30 -9.16 0.62
C GLY A 14 3.11 -7.87 0.46
N THR A 15 2.44 -6.71 0.47
CA THR A 15 3.13 -5.41 0.44
C THR A 15 3.97 -5.18 1.71
N ILE A 16 3.43 -5.50 2.89
CA ILE A 16 4.18 -5.40 4.16
C ILE A 16 5.31 -6.43 4.23
N ASP A 17 5.06 -7.67 3.82
CA ASP A 17 6.07 -8.74 3.81
C ASP A 17 7.23 -8.38 2.86
N THR A 18 6.94 -7.81 1.69
CA THR A 18 7.96 -7.32 0.76
C THR A 18 8.82 -6.22 1.39
N PHE A 19 8.21 -5.22 2.04
CA PHE A 19 8.94 -4.18 2.75
C PHE A 19 9.84 -4.76 3.86
N ARG A 20 9.34 -5.73 4.63
CA ARG A 20 10.13 -6.41 5.67
C ARG A 20 11.33 -7.15 5.08
N GLN A 21 11.15 -7.85 3.96
CA GLN A 21 12.25 -8.54 3.28
C GLN A 21 13.32 -7.56 2.78
N GLN A 22 12.90 -6.42 2.19
CA GLN A 22 13.82 -5.38 1.71
C GLN A 22 14.61 -4.73 2.85
N THR A 23 13.95 -4.45 3.97
CA THR A 23 14.59 -3.83 5.14
C THR A 23 15.49 -4.81 5.90
N ALA A 24 15.15 -6.09 5.96
CA ALA A 24 16.00 -7.13 6.54
C ALA A 24 17.32 -7.35 5.77
N GLN A 25 17.33 -7.07 4.46
CA GLN A 25 18.54 -7.12 3.63
C GLN A 25 19.43 -5.86 3.80
N SER A 26 18.92 -4.82 4.46
CA SER A 26 19.64 -3.56 4.67
C SER A 26 20.34 -3.58 6.03
N ALA A 27 21.63 -3.25 6.07
CA ALA A 27 22.37 -3.08 7.33
C ALA A 27 22.01 -1.75 8.01
N LEU A 28 20.79 -1.66 8.55
CA LEU A 28 20.28 -0.47 9.23
C LEU A 28 20.32 -0.67 10.75
N ASP A 29 20.80 0.35 11.47
CA ASP A 29 20.63 0.41 12.91
C ASP A 29 19.16 0.60 13.30
N LYS A 30 18.82 0.24 14.55
CA LYS A 30 17.44 0.24 15.07
C LYS A 30 16.70 1.56 14.84
N GLU A 31 17.37 2.69 15.04
CA GLU A 31 16.77 4.02 14.85
C GLU A 31 16.40 4.28 13.38
N ARG A 32 17.28 3.91 12.44
CA ARG A 32 17.03 4.07 11.01
C ARG A 32 15.91 3.14 10.55
N LEU A 33 15.86 1.91 11.06
CA LEU A 33 14.80 0.97 10.77
C LEU A 33 13.43 1.46 11.27
N ALA A 34 13.39 2.05 12.48
CA ALA A 34 12.16 2.62 13.03
C ALA A 34 11.66 3.82 12.19
N ALA A 35 12.57 4.72 11.81
CA ALA A 35 12.24 5.86 10.94
C ALA A 35 11.73 5.40 9.57
N LEU A 36 12.38 4.41 8.97
CA LEU A 36 11.98 3.84 7.68
C LEU A 36 10.61 3.15 7.76
N THR A 37 10.35 2.40 8.84
CA THR A 37 9.05 1.76 9.11
C THR A 37 7.94 2.79 9.26
N LYS A 38 8.20 3.89 9.99
CA LYS A 38 7.24 4.99 10.13
C LYS A 38 6.93 5.63 8.78
N ARG A 39 7.96 5.92 7.98
CA ARG A 39 7.81 6.52 6.65
C ARG A 39 7.00 5.60 5.71
N PHE A 40 7.29 4.31 5.72
CA PHE A 40 6.52 3.32 4.95
C PHE A 40 5.05 3.28 5.37
N GLY A 41 4.76 3.29 6.67
CA GLY A 41 3.39 3.33 7.19
C GLY A 41 2.63 4.58 6.71
N SER A 42 3.26 5.75 6.78
CA SER A 42 2.67 7.00 6.29
C SER A 42 2.45 6.98 4.77
N ALA A 43 3.41 6.47 3.99
CA ALA A 43 3.29 6.36 2.54
C ALA A 43 2.15 5.40 2.14
N LEU A 44 2.00 4.29 2.84
CA LEU A 44 0.92 3.33 2.63
C LEU A 44 -0.45 3.96 2.88
N ASP A 45 -0.62 4.61 4.02
CA ASP A 45 -1.88 5.28 4.41
C ASP A 45 -2.27 6.38 3.41
N ALA A 46 -1.31 7.22 3.04
CA ALA A 46 -1.50 8.26 2.04
C ALA A 46 -1.85 7.68 0.66
N SER A 47 -1.14 6.64 0.20
CA SER A 47 -1.40 6.00 -1.11
C SER A 47 -2.82 5.44 -1.20
N LEU A 48 -3.32 4.82 -0.12
CA LEU A 48 -4.68 4.30 -0.05
C LEU A 48 -5.71 5.44 -0.04
N SER A 49 -5.47 6.48 0.77
CA SER A 49 -6.34 7.64 0.87
C SER A 49 -6.44 8.41 -0.46
N ASP A 50 -5.31 8.66 -1.12
CA ASP A 50 -5.24 9.33 -2.41
C ASP A 50 -5.95 8.52 -3.50
N TRP A 51 -5.75 7.20 -3.51
CA TRP A 51 -6.45 6.33 -4.46
C TRP A 51 -7.98 6.38 -4.24
N GLN A 52 -8.44 6.30 -2.99
CA GLN A 52 -9.87 6.39 -2.65
C GLN A 52 -10.45 7.75 -3.03
N ALA A 53 -9.74 8.85 -2.77
CA ALA A 53 -10.19 10.19 -3.13
C ALA A 53 -10.32 10.37 -4.65
N ALA A 54 -9.40 9.77 -5.44
CA ALA A 54 -9.41 9.88 -6.89
C ALA A 54 -10.44 8.98 -7.59
N HIS A 55 -10.77 7.81 -7.02
CA HIS A 55 -11.59 6.79 -7.69
C HIS A 55 -12.94 6.53 -7.02
N GLY A 56 -13.13 6.89 -5.75
CA GLY A 56 -14.38 6.68 -5.01
C GLY A 56 -14.71 5.22 -4.67
N GLY A 57 -13.74 4.30 -4.77
CA GLY A 57 -13.92 2.86 -4.57
C GLY A 57 -13.74 2.39 -3.12
N VAL A 58 -14.30 1.21 -2.83
CA VAL A 58 -14.10 0.51 -1.55
C VAL A 58 -12.92 -0.44 -1.69
N ILE A 59 -11.83 -0.15 -0.97
CA ILE A 59 -10.65 -1.01 -0.94
C ILE A 59 -10.87 -2.14 0.06
N LEU A 60 -10.84 -3.37 -0.46
CA LEU A 60 -10.87 -4.59 0.34
C LEU A 60 -9.44 -5.12 0.50
N VAL A 61 -9.06 -5.49 1.72
CA VAL A 61 -7.81 -6.22 1.93
C VAL A 61 -7.96 -7.63 1.36
N LYS A 62 -7.00 -8.03 0.53
CA LYS A 62 -7.02 -9.32 -0.18
C LYS A 62 -7.03 -10.49 0.82
N GLY A 63 -8.17 -11.17 0.92
CA GLY A 63 -8.34 -12.47 1.56
C GLY A 63 -8.33 -13.62 0.54
N ALA A 64 -9.03 -14.73 0.83
CA ALA A 64 -9.32 -15.80 -0.15
C ALA A 64 -10.37 -15.33 -1.17
N VAL A 65 -10.03 -14.33 -1.99
CA VAL A 65 -10.92 -13.80 -3.02
C VAL A 65 -10.95 -14.73 -4.21
N VAL A 66 -12.10 -15.39 -4.36
CA VAL A 66 -12.55 -16.07 -5.58
C VAL A 66 -12.76 -15.00 -6.65
N ALA A 67 -11.97 -15.09 -7.73
CA ALA A 67 -11.90 -14.24 -8.92
C ALA A 67 -13.09 -13.29 -9.18
N GLY A 68 -12.79 -12.01 -9.50
CA GLY A 68 -13.77 -11.05 -10.04
C GLY A 68 -13.56 -9.58 -9.66
N VAL A 69 -12.61 -9.27 -8.76
CA VAL A 69 -12.40 -7.91 -8.24
C VAL A 69 -11.06 -7.36 -8.73
N THR A 70 -11.02 -6.11 -9.18
CA THR A 70 -9.82 -5.46 -9.71
C THR A 70 -8.74 -5.36 -8.64
N ASP A 71 -7.55 -5.90 -8.93
CA ASP A 71 -6.40 -5.81 -8.04
C ASP A 71 -5.64 -4.49 -8.27
N ILE A 72 -5.61 -3.65 -7.25
CA ILE A 72 -4.94 -2.34 -7.28
C ILE A 72 -3.56 -2.36 -6.62
N THR A 73 -3.07 -3.54 -6.20
CA THR A 73 -1.76 -3.70 -5.53
C THR A 73 -0.62 -3.06 -6.33
N PRO A 74 -0.50 -3.23 -7.66
CA PRO A 74 0.58 -2.61 -8.42
C PRO A 74 0.55 -1.07 -8.39
N ALA A 75 -0.66 -0.49 -8.43
CA ALA A 75 -0.84 0.96 -8.39
C ALA A 75 -0.45 1.54 -7.03
N ILE A 76 -0.93 0.92 -5.95
CA ILE A 76 -0.60 1.33 -4.57
C ILE A 76 0.91 1.17 -4.30
N GLN A 77 1.53 0.07 -4.74
CA GLN A 77 2.97 -0.14 -4.55
C GLN A 77 3.82 0.90 -5.30
N ALA A 78 3.43 1.28 -6.52
CA ALA A 78 4.10 2.33 -7.27
C ALA A 78 4.01 3.70 -6.57
N ASP A 79 2.84 4.01 -6.00
CA ASP A 79 2.63 5.25 -5.26
C ASP A 79 3.45 5.29 -3.96
N ILE A 80 3.45 4.21 -3.18
CA ILE A 80 4.31 4.05 -2.00
C ILE A 80 5.77 4.28 -2.37
N ALA A 81 6.25 3.68 -3.46
CA ALA A 81 7.63 3.85 -3.91
C ALA A 81 7.94 5.32 -4.26
N ARG A 82 7.00 6.04 -4.88
CA ARG A 82 7.13 7.48 -5.15
C ARG A 82 7.21 8.28 -3.84
N GLN A 83 6.33 8.03 -2.89
CA GLN A 83 6.29 8.73 -1.60
C GLN A 83 7.53 8.44 -0.73
N MET A 84 8.06 7.22 -0.81
CA MET A 84 9.29 6.81 -0.13
C MET A 84 10.56 7.44 -0.74
N GLN A 85 10.50 7.89 -2.00
CA GLN A 85 11.59 8.62 -2.67
C GLN A 85 11.48 10.14 -2.47
N ALA A 86 10.26 10.67 -2.38
CA ALA A 86 10.01 12.08 -2.12
C ALA A 86 10.61 12.49 -0.77
N THR A 87 11.73 13.21 -0.81
CA THR A 87 12.45 13.68 0.39
C THR A 87 11.61 14.81 1.02
N PRO A 88 11.38 14.84 2.34
CA PRO A 88 10.78 16.01 2.98
C PRO A 88 11.68 17.26 2.86
#